data_AF-A0A6N3ACV5-F1
#
_entry.id   AF-A0A6N3ACV5-F1
#
_cell.length_a   1.000
_cell.length_b   1.000
_cell.length_c   1.000
_cell.angle_alpha   90.00
_cell.angle_beta   90.00
_cell.angle_gamma   90.00
#
_symmetry.space_group_name_H-M   'P 1'
#
loop_
_entity.id
_entity.type
_entity.pdbx_description
1 polymer ?
#
loop_
_entity_poly.entity_id
_entity_poly.type
_entity_poly.pdbx_seq_one_letter_code
_entity_poly.pdbx_strand_id
1 'polypeptide(L)'
;MLKIEKIKEKIKNFDTDVTADENLSCWLYRITTNPSVNKHICSGLVCSECLRLSLLNLLEEYKKTVKLSKFEYEYLKVAKKEGFNFIARDKTNVLYGFEKRPKKCDLMWGSGGDCVRMFESTFSFVKWVDEKPWKIDEILSNCEVIENE
;
A
#
# COMPACT_ATOMS: atom_id res chain seq x y z
N MET A 1 7.13 10.78 -1.63
CA MET A 1 5.69 10.45 -1.70
C MET A 1 5.33 10.02 -3.11
N LEU A 2 4.67 8.88 -3.26
CA LEU A 2 4.15 8.43 -4.55
C LEU A 2 3.04 9.38 -5.06
N LYS A 3 2.77 9.37 -6.37
CA LYS A 3 1.68 10.17 -6.96
C LYS A 3 0.33 9.92 -6.27
N ILE A 4 0.07 8.67 -5.84
CA ILE A 4 -1.16 8.29 -5.16
C ILE A 4 -1.27 8.83 -3.72
N GLU A 5 -0.17 8.86 -2.97
CA GLU A 5 -0.14 9.44 -1.61
C GLU A 5 -0.48 10.93 -1.65
N LYS A 6 0.05 11.67 -2.64
CA LYS A 6 -0.28 13.08 -2.86
C LYS A 6 -1.75 13.29 -3.22
N ILE A 7 -2.36 12.35 -3.94
CA ILE A 7 -3.79 12.39 -4.29
C ILE A 7 -4.63 12.11 -3.03
N LYS A 8 -4.25 11.14 -2.22
CA LYS A 8 -4.92 10.80 -0.95
C LYS A 8 -4.95 11.99 0.02
N GLU A 9 -3.83 12.70 0.19
CA GLU A 9 -3.77 13.92 1.02
C GLU A 9 -4.70 15.02 0.51
N LYS A 10 -4.74 15.24 -0.81
CA LYS A 10 -5.63 16.24 -1.42
C LYS A 10 -7.11 15.92 -1.19
N ILE A 11 -7.51 14.65 -1.30
CA ILE A 11 -8.89 14.21 -1.07
C ILE A 11 -9.25 14.27 0.41
N LYS A 12 -8.31 13.92 1.31
CA LYS A 12 -8.53 13.97 2.76
C LYS A 12 -8.84 15.39 3.24
N ASN A 13 -8.14 16.38 2.68
CA ASN A 13 -8.28 17.79 3.03
C ASN A 13 -9.34 18.53 2.19
N PHE A 14 -10.11 17.80 1.36
CA PHE A 14 -11.19 18.39 0.59
C PHE A 14 -12.36 18.74 1.51
N ASP A 15 -12.70 20.03 1.57
CA ASP A 15 -13.85 20.54 2.30
C ASP A 15 -15.13 20.34 1.47
N THR A 16 -16.14 19.73 2.08
CA THR A 16 -17.43 19.45 1.46
C THR A 16 -18.46 20.52 1.70
N ASP A 17 -18.17 21.48 2.58
CA ASP A 17 -19.11 22.53 2.97
C ASP A 17 -18.73 23.86 2.32
N VAL A 18 -19.64 24.33 1.46
CA VAL A 18 -19.70 25.68 0.87
C VAL A 18 -18.60 26.01 -0.16
N THR A 19 -19.03 26.19 -1.42
CA THR A 19 -18.19 26.53 -2.59
C THR A 19 -17.11 25.50 -2.88
N ALA A 20 -17.58 24.29 -3.22
CA ALA A 20 -16.73 23.21 -3.70
C ALA A 20 -15.71 23.76 -4.70
N ASP A 21 -14.42 23.49 -4.48
CA ASP A 21 -13.37 23.72 -5.47
C ASP A 21 -13.86 23.11 -6.79
N GLU A 22 -14.35 23.99 -7.69
CA GLU A 22 -14.99 23.60 -8.94
C GLU A 22 -14.04 22.70 -9.73
N ASN A 23 -12.73 22.92 -9.58
CA ASN A 23 -11.72 22.12 -10.23
C ASN A 23 -11.65 20.70 -9.67
N LEU A 24 -11.68 20.51 -8.34
CA LEU A 24 -11.64 19.16 -7.78
C LEU A 24 -12.97 18.42 -8.01
N SER A 25 -14.10 19.11 -7.91
CA SER A 25 -15.41 18.53 -8.17
C SER A 25 -15.56 18.11 -9.64
N CYS A 26 -15.17 18.98 -10.58
CA CYS A 26 -15.15 18.63 -12.00
C CYS A 26 -14.07 17.57 -12.33
N TRP A 27 -12.92 17.57 -11.64
CA TRP A 27 -11.90 16.52 -11.79
C TRP A 27 -12.43 15.15 -11.33
N LEU A 28 -13.09 15.08 -10.18
CA LEU A 28 -13.72 13.87 -9.63
C LEU A 28 -14.87 13.37 -10.51
N TYR A 29 -15.66 14.26 -11.11
CA TYR A 29 -16.69 13.89 -12.09
C TYR A 29 -16.07 13.28 -13.36
N ARG A 30 -15.02 13.91 -13.92
CA ARG A 30 -14.34 13.42 -15.13
C ARG A 30 -13.73 12.03 -14.99
N ILE A 31 -13.21 11.67 -13.81
CA ILE A 31 -12.65 10.33 -13.58
C ILE A 31 -13.73 9.25 -13.42
N THR A 32 -14.97 9.62 -13.09
CA THR A 32 -16.07 8.68 -12.84
C THR A 32 -17.03 8.54 -14.03
N THR A 33 -17.04 9.49 -14.96
CA THR A 33 -17.86 9.42 -16.19
C THR A 33 -17.05 9.02 -17.41
N ASN A 34 -17.67 8.25 -18.31
CA ASN A 34 -17.06 7.83 -19.57
C ASN A 34 -16.66 9.05 -20.43
N PRO A 35 -15.40 9.17 -20.92
CA PRO A 35 -14.93 10.33 -21.69
C PRO A 35 -15.72 10.63 -22.96
N SER A 36 -16.54 9.70 -23.44
CA SER A 36 -17.44 9.90 -24.58
C SER A 36 -18.64 10.80 -24.30
N VAL A 37 -18.98 11.07 -23.03
CA VAL A 37 -20.10 11.95 -22.65
C VAL A 37 -19.58 13.35 -22.38
N ASN A 38 -19.29 14.07 -23.47
CA ASN A 38 -18.81 15.46 -23.43
C ASN A 38 -19.97 16.44 -23.13
N LYS A 39 -20.60 16.33 -21.96
CA LYS A 39 -21.49 17.37 -21.43
C LYS A 39 -20.71 18.14 -20.37
N HIS A 40 -20.41 19.40 -20.68
CA HIS A 40 -19.79 20.44 -19.83
C HIS A 40 -20.62 20.79 -18.57
N ILE A 41 -21.41 19.86 -18.06
CA ILE A 41 -22.40 20.10 -17.03
C ILE A 41 -21.87 19.41 -15.77
N CYS A 42 -21.03 20.11 -15.01
CA CYS A 42 -20.74 19.78 -13.61
C CYS A 42 -21.98 20.09 -12.71
N SER A 43 -23.19 19.87 -13.20
CA SER A 43 -24.44 20.11 -12.47
C SER A 43 -25.30 18.86 -12.50
N GLY A 44 -25.14 18.03 -11.47
CA GLY A 44 -25.92 16.81 -11.33
C GLY A 44 -25.44 15.93 -10.20
N LEU A 45 -25.66 16.38 -8.96
CA LEU A 45 -25.83 15.57 -7.75
C LEU A 45 -25.04 14.25 -7.70
N VAL A 46 -23.71 14.35 -7.57
CA VAL A 46 -22.99 13.34 -6.78
C VAL A 46 -22.68 14.01 -5.46
N CYS A 47 -23.17 13.44 -4.36
CA CYS A 47 -22.84 13.87 -3.00
C CYS A 47 -21.31 13.94 -2.88
N SER A 48 -20.77 15.14 -2.75
CA SER A 48 -19.31 15.40 -2.75
C SER A 48 -18.61 14.60 -1.65
N GLU A 49 -19.26 14.50 -0.49
CA GLU A 49 -18.79 13.67 0.63
C GLU A 49 -18.84 12.17 0.29
N CYS A 50 -19.90 11.71 -0.36
CA CYS A 50 -20.04 10.30 -0.75
C CYS A 50 -18.99 9.90 -1.79
N LEU A 51 -18.65 10.80 -2.71
CA LEU A 51 -17.58 10.63 -3.70
C LEU A 51 -16.21 10.64 -3.05
N ARG A 52 -15.97 11.57 -2.11
CA ARG A 52 -14.74 11.66 -1.31
C ARG A 52 -14.53 10.36 -0.53
N LEU A 53 -15.55 9.88 0.17
CA LEU A 53 -15.52 8.62 0.92
C LEU A 53 -15.28 7.41 0.01
N SER A 54 -15.98 7.34 -1.13
CA SER A 54 -15.79 6.24 -2.10
C SER A 54 -14.37 6.20 -2.65
N LEU A 55 -13.80 7.36 -2.99
CA LEU A 55 -12.44 7.46 -3.50
C LEU A 55 -11.40 7.20 -2.41
N LEU A 56 -11.62 7.67 -1.17
CA LEU A 56 -10.76 7.33 -0.03
C LEU A 56 -10.77 5.82 0.22
N ASN A 57 -11.93 5.16 0.15
CA ASN A 57 -12.02 3.71 0.31
C ASN A 57 -11.26 2.98 -0.81
N LEU A 58 -11.43 3.38 -2.07
CA LEU A 58 -10.67 2.82 -3.20
C LEU A 58 -9.16 3.06 -3.07
N LEU A 59 -8.74 4.21 -2.52
CA LEU A 59 -7.33 4.51 -2.28
C LEU A 59 -6.75 3.77 -1.07
N GLU A 60 -7.59 3.39 -0.10
CA GLU A 60 -7.21 2.46 0.97
C GLU A 60 -7.10 1.03 0.47
N GLU A 61 -7.99 0.63 -0.44
CA GLU A 61 -7.91 -0.65 -1.15
C GLU A 61 -6.73 -0.71 -2.13
N TYR A 62 -6.27 0.44 -2.66
CA TYR A 62 -5.07 0.51 -3.48
C TYR A 62 -3.84 0.14 -2.65
N LYS A 63 -3.50 -1.14 -2.68
CA LYS A 63 -2.24 -1.65 -2.14
C LYS A 63 -1.15 -1.32 -3.14
N LYS A 64 -0.15 -0.57 -2.68
CA LYS A 64 1.06 -0.30 -3.46
C LYS A 64 1.63 -1.62 -3.96
N THR A 65 1.64 -1.81 -5.28
CA THR A 65 2.24 -2.99 -5.90
C THR A 65 3.71 -3.07 -5.54
N VAL A 66 4.12 -4.18 -4.95
CA VAL A 66 5.51 -4.43 -4.58
C VAL A 66 6.21 -5.09 -5.76
N LYS A 67 7.34 -4.54 -6.20
CA LYS A 67 8.16 -5.20 -7.21
C LYS A 67 9.05 -6.24 -6.55
N LEU A 68 9.00 -7.47 -7.05
CA LEU A 68 9.85 -8.58 -6.61
C LEU A 68 10.60 -9.16 -7.80
N SER A 69 11.87 -9.48 -7.61
CA SER A 69 12.55 -10.41 -8.52
C SER A 69 11.91 -11.80 -8.43
N LYS A 70 12.12 -12.62 -9.47
CA LYS A 70 11.70 -14.04 -9.46
C LYS A 70 12.24 -14.79 -8.24
N PHE A 71 13.49 -14.53 -7.85
CA PHE A 71 14.09 -15.12 -6.66
C PHE A 71 13.34 -14.72 -5.38
N GLU A 72 13.10 -13.42 -5.17
CA GLU A 72 12.37 -12.93 -3.99
C GLU A 72 10.95 -13.50 -3.91
N TYR A 73 10.27 -13.63 -5.05
CA TYR A 73 8.93 -14.22 -5.13
C TYR A 73 8.92 -15.71 -4.73
N GLU A 74 9.83 -16.52 -5.27
CA GLU A 74 9.96 -17.92 -4.86
C GLU A 74 10.40 -18.05 -3.40
N TYR A 75 11.29 -17.18 -2.94
CA TYR A 75 11.80 -17.21 -1.58
C TYR A 75 10.69 -16.95 -0.55
N LEU A 76 9.78 -15.99 -0.82
CA LEU A 76 8.60 -15.78 0.04
C LEU A 76 7.65 -16.97 0.03
N LYS A 77 7.45 -17.62 -1.11
CA LYS A 77 6.60 -18.83 -1.18
C LYS A 77 7.18 -19.97 -0.34
N VAL A 78 8.50 -20.16 -0.36
CA VAL A 78 9.17 -21.13 0.51
C VAL A 78 9.03 -20.73 1.97
N ALA A 79 9.38 -19.49 2.34
CA ALA A 79 9.26 -19.00 3.71
C ALA A 79 7.83 -19.19 4.27
N LYS A 80 6.81 -18.97 3.43
CA LYS A 80 5.40 -19.20 3.79
C LYS A 80 5.09 -20.66 4.06
N LYS A 81 5.61 -21.59 3.23
CA LYS A 81 5.46 -23.04 3.44
C LYS A 81 6.14 -23.50 4.72
N GLU A 82 7.26 -22.88 5.08
CA GLU A 82 8.00 -23.12 6.33
C GLU A 82 7.35 -22.46 7.56
N GLY A 83 6.18 -21.83 7.42
CA GLY A 83 5.41 -21.28 8.54
C GLY A 83 5.70 -19.82 8.89
N PHE A 84 6.60 -19.14 8.18
CA PHE A 84 6.83 -17.70 8.37
C PHE A 84 5.73 -16.89 7.68
N ASN A 85 5.13 -15.95 8.40
CA ASN A 85 3.97 -15.18 7.94
C ASN A 85 4.27 -13.69 7.74
N PHE A 86 5.33 -13.18 8.39
CA PHE A 86 5.69 -11.77 8.38
C PHE A 86 7.16 -11.58 8.11
N ILE A 87 7.52 -10.44 7.51
CA ILE A 87 8.91 -9.99 7.40
C ILE A 87 9.06 -8.57 7.92
N ALA A 88 10.20 -8.29 8.55
CA ALA A 88 10.55 -6.95 9.01
C ALA A 88 12.06 -6.79 9.10
N ARG A 89 12.54 -5.55 8.90
CA ARG A 89 13.94 -5.20 9.16
C ARG A 89 14.08 -4.56 10.51
N ASP A 90 15.20 -4.83 11.19
CA ASP A 90 15.58 -4.14 12.43
C ASP A 90 16.31 -2.81 12.16
N LYS A 91 16.70 -2.10 13.21
CA LYS A 91 17.40 -0.81 13.12
C LYS A 91 18.77 -0.92 12.43
N THR A 92 19.40 -2.09 12.46
CA THR A 92 20.66 -2.38 11.77
C THR A 92 20.47 -2.89 10.34
N ASN A 93 19.26 -2.78 9.79
CA ASN A 93 18.88 -3.20 8.46
C ASN A 93 18.89 -4.73 8.23
N VAL A 94 19.00 -5.54 9.28
CA VAL A 94 18.92 -7.00 9.15
C VAL A 94 17.47 -7.41 8.95
N LEU A 95 17.23 -8.25 7.93
CA LEU A 95 15.90 -8.77 7.61
C LEU A 95 15.61 -10.07 8.35
N TYR A 96 14.41 -10.15 8.91
CA TYR A 96 13.91 -11.35 9.59
C TYR A 96 12.54 -11.76 9.05
N GLY A 97 12.32 -13.07 9.00
CA GLY A 97 11.02 -13.70 8.87
C GLY A 97 10.48 -14.12 10.23
N PHE A 98 9.18 -13.98 10.45
CA PHE A 98 8.51 -14.29 11.72
C PHE A 98 7.28 -15.16 11.49
N GLU A 99 7.15 -16.21 12.30
CA GLU A 99 5.98 -17.09 12.35
C GLU A 99 4.74 -16.30 12.82
N LYS A 100 4.87 -15.58 13.93
CA LYS A 100 3.80 -14.76 14.51
C LYS A 100 4.03 -13.29 14.21
N ARG A 101 2.96 -12.50 14.27
CA ARG A 101 3.06 -11.04 14.07
C ARG A 101 4.01 -10.44 15.10
N PRO A 102 5.17 -9.88 14.69
CA PRO A 102 6.06 -9.25 15.65
C PRO A 102 5.55 -7.87 16.07
N LYS A 103 5.99 -7.44 17.25
CA LYS A 103 5.85 -6.07 17.76
C LYS A 103 7.18 -5.34 17.60
N LYS A 104 7.11 -4.07 17.24
CA LYS A 104 8.28 -3.21 17.13
C LYS A 104 8.74 -2.79 18.52
N CYS A 105 10.04 -2.90 18.78
CA CYS A 105 10.72 -2.42 19.97
C CYS A 105 11.74 -1.32 19.58
N ASP A 106 12.58 -0.87 20.51
CA ASP A 106 13.49 0.27 20.26
C ASP A 106 14.55 0.01 19.18
N LEU A 107 15.02 -1.24 19.07
CA LEU A 107 16.12 -1.63 18.17
C LEU A 107 15.74 -2.72 17.17
N MET A 108 14.69 -3.50 17.45
CA MET A 108 14.34 -4.70 16.70
C MET A 108 12.84 -5.02 16.75
N TRP A 109 12.46 -6.09 16.08
CA TRP A 109 11.12 -6.66 16.13
C TRP A 109 11.12 -7.93 16.98
N GLY A 110 10.20 -8.04 17.93
CA GLY A 110 10.06 -9.20 18.82
C GLY A 110 8.73 -9.91 18.61
N SER A 111 8.74 -11.24 18.62
CA SER A 111 7.53 -12.06 18.53
C SER A 111 7.59 -13.19 19.56
N GLY A 112 6.43 -13.66 20.04
CA GLY A 112 6.33 -14.85 20.91
C GLY A 112 6.30 -16.18 20.13
N GLY A 113 6.92 -16.20 18.95
CA GLY A 113 7.04 -17.36 18.06
C GLY A 113 8.36 -17.29 17.32
N ASP A 114 8.60 -18.26 16.44
CA ASP A 114 9.90 -18.43 15.80
C ASP A 114 10.23 -17.26 14.86
N CYS A 115 11.52 -16.95 14.77
CA CYS A 115 12.06 -16.00 13.81
C CYS A 115 13.33 -16.53 13.16
N VAL A 116 13.55 -16.15 11.91
CA VAL A 116 14.72 -16.56 11.12
C VAL A 116 15.32 -15.35 10.44
N ARG A 117 16.65 -15.29 10.38
CA ARG A 117 17.35 -14.30 9.56
C ARG A 117 17.19 -14.66 8.09
N MET A 118 16.82 -13.68 7.27
CA MET A 118 16.68 -13.83 5.83
C MET A 118 17.87 -13.20 5.09
N PHE A 119 18.00 -13.45 3.78
CA PHE A 119 19.03 -12.84 2.95
C PHE A 119 18.92 -11.31 2.94
N GLU A 120 19.95 -10.62 3.42
CA GLU A 120 19.92 -9.18 3.65
C GLU A 120 19.68 -8.35 2.39
N SER A 121 20.15 -8.84 1.23
CA SER A 121 20.00 -8.19 -0.08
C SER A 121 18.58 -8.27 -0.67
N THR A 122 17.67 -9.04 -0.07
CA THR A 122 16.29 -9.23 -0.56
C THR A 122 15.29 -8.29 0.10
N PHE A 123 14.20 -7.95 -0.60
CA PHE A 123 13.08 -7.14 -0.10
C PHE A 123 13.50 -5.74 0.34
N SER A 124 14.19 -5.01 -0.54
CA SER A 124 14.69 -3.65 -0.30
C SER A 124 13.60 -2.61 0.04
N PHE A 125 12.33 -2.91 -0.26
CA PHE A 125 11.18 -2.08 0.08
C PHE A 125 10.79 -2.17 1.57
N VAL A 126 11.19 -3.22 2.29
CA VAL A 126 10.96 -3.38 3.73
C VAL A 126 11.98 -2.53 4.48
N LYS A 127 11.52 -1.62 5.34
CA LYS A 127 12.39 -0.65 6.02
C LYS A 127 12.14 -0.61 7.53
N TRP A 128 13.17 -0.28 8.30
CA TRP A 128 13.02 -0.05 9.74
C TRP A 128 11.99 1.04 10.07
N VAL A 129 11.82 2.06 9.22
CA VAL A 129 10.86 3.14 9.45
C VAL A 129 9.39 2.65 9.40
N ASP A 130 9.13 1.47 8.83
CA ASP A 130 7.77 0.93 8.73
C ASP A 130 7.16 0.72 10.13
N GLU A 131 5.93 1.18 10.32
CA GLU A 131 5.21 1.08 11.60
C GLU A 131 4.72 -0.33 11.91
N LYS A 132 4.50 -1.14 10.87
CA LYS A 132 3.95 -2.48 10.93
C LYS A 132 4.86 -3.45 10.15
N PRO A 133 4.94 -4.72 10.57
CA PRO A 133 5.66 -5.72 9.79
C PRO A 133 4.87 -6.02 8.52
N TRP A 134 5.56 -6.44 7.46
CA TRP A 134 4.91 -6.81 6.22
C TRP A 134 4.37 -8.23 6.31
N LYS A 135 3.12 -8.45 5.89
CA LYS A 135 2.56 -9.80 5.74
C LYS A 135 2.97 -10.40 4.42
N ILE A 136 3.48 -11.62 4.45
CA ILE A 136 3.91 -12.33 3.23
C ILE A 136 2.73 -12.52 2.27
N ASP A 137 1.54 -12.89 2.76
CA ASP A 137 0.35 -13.06 1.91
C ASP A 137 -0.08 -11.75 1.23
N GLU A 138 0.07 -10.61 1.91
CA GLU A 138 -0.27 -9.31 1.33
C GLU A 138 0.75 -8.90 0.27
N ILE A 139 2.04 -9.23 0.45
CA ILE A 139 3.06 -9.03 -0.57
C ILE A 139 2.75 -9.92 -1.79
N LEU A 140 2.57 -11.23 -1.59
CA LEU A 140 2.37 -12.20 -2.66
C LEU A 140 1.09 -11.94 -3.47
N SER A 141 0.03 -11.42 -2.84
CA SER A 141 -1.22 -11.05 -3.52
C SER A 141 -1.15 -9.72 -4.28
N ASN A 142 -0.18 -8.85 -3.96
CA ASN A 142 -0.06 -7.50 -4.52
C ASN A 142 1.35 -7.21 -5.04
N CYS A 143 2.03 -8.22 -5.60
CA CYS A 143 3.35 -8.04 -6.19
C CYS A 143 3.32 -8.06 -7.72
N GLU A 144 4.22 -7.30 -8.32
CA GLU A 144 4.63 -7.42 -9.72
C GLU A 144 5.96 -8.17 -9.73
N VAL A 145 6.00 -9.34 -10.36
CA VAL A 145 7.24 -10.10 -10.51
C VAL A 145 7.98 -9.58 -11.73
N ILE A 146 9.16 -9.01 -11.52
CA ILE A 146 10.03 -8.54 -12.61
C ILE A 146 10.99 -9.67 -13.01
N GLU A 147 11.05 -9.93 -14.31
CA GLU A 147 12.10 -10.76 -14.91
C GLU A 147 13.37 -9.92 -14.97
N ASN A 148 14.16 -9.99 -13.91
CA ASN A 148 15.56 -9.61 -13.97
C ASN A 148 16.34 -10.90 -14.26
N GLU A 149 17.00 -10.96 -15.42
CA GLU A 149 18.00 -11.99 -15.78
C GLU A 149 19.17 -12.03 -14.78
#